data_AF-A0A6U6BPH7-F1
#
_entry.id   AF-A0A6U6BPH7-F1
#
_cell.length_a   1.000
_cell.length_b   1.000
_cell.length_c   1.000
_cell.angle_alpha   90.00
_cell.angle_beta   90.00
_cell.angle_gamma   90.00
#
_symmetry.space_group_name_H-M   'P 1'
#
loop_
_entity.id
_entity.type
_entity.pdbx_description
1 polymer ?
#
loop_
_entity_poly.entity_id
_entity_poly.type
_entity_poly.pdbx_seq_one_letter_code
_entity_poly.pdbx_strand_id
1 'polypeptide(L)'
;MCAYPEQNHVQEVIRLSSTGYTALQDEVGKVEVMDSIVTLCKHRSFRVKNQAAAALASLCLRHTLNSRDAGRAGASQTLFELLLASEEETIQANVLKAMLSLLRAFPPNATVLKRIGAPAQLLSIRRISSFKLIRNLSELVAEHLGCWSSVDEEGNSQIMSHLSLKLAYDEQAASSPDRWSLYLVNLRACKEAFQHIVRTEEDVMRWWKLAWLDLSSFRLTDKGASGGARGNVGHRSDLHGLEKTLKQVQDLHAKFSLLSFCDVLYMAAALALEEMGLSPVPIIYGRLDDEMGDRDEEARPEAPDFEGPEYEKPDGNPGAGNEETEEDKAAEKEEQAEGGDEVEAAPKVVAMFWIGKSHLRLGEAD
;
A
#
# COMPACT_ATOMS: atom_id res chain seq x y z
N MET A 1 45.86 -3.54 -13.61
CA MET A 1 45.02 -3.24 -12.43
C MET A 1 45.24 -1.79 -12.06
N CYS A 2 44.38 -0.88 -12.51
CA CYS A 2 44.42 0.52 -12.07
C CYS A 2 43.50 0.62 -10.85
N ALA A 3 44.07 0.75 -9.66
CA ALA A 3 43.30 1.07 -8.46
C ALA A 3 42.78 2.50 -8.61
N TYR A 4 41.46 2.69 -8.52
CA TYR A 4 40.86 4.02 -8.58
C TYR A 4 41.29 4.82 -7.35
N PRO A 5 41.96 5.98 -7.50
CA PRO A 5 42.48 6.76 -6.37
C PRO A 5 41.38 7.21 -5.40
N GLU A 6 40.14 7.35 -5.88
CA GLU A 6 38.96 7.68 -5.06
C GLU A 6 38.60 6.60 -4.03
N GLN A 7 38.87 5.32 -4.31
CA GLN A 7 38.55 4.24 -3.36
C GLN A 7 39.46 4.25 -2.12
N ASN A 8 40.71 4.70 -2.26
CA ASN A 8 41.63 4.78 -1.12
C ASN A 8 41.23 5.90 -0.15
N HIS A 9 40.84 7.07 -0.67
CA HIS A 9 40.37 8.16 0.19
C HIS A 9 39.10 7.79 0.95
N VAL A 10 38.16 7.08 0.33
CA VAL A 10 36.94 6.66 1.03
C VAL A 10 37.24 5.58 2.07
N GLN A 11 38.13 4.62 1.80
CA GLN A 11 38.54 3.64 2.82
C GLN A 11 39.26 4.30 4.00
N GLU A 12 40.05 5.33 3.75
CA GLU A 12 40.72 6.09 4.79
C GLU A 12 39.73 6.92 5.63
N VAL A 13 38.73 7.55 4.99
CA VAL A 13 37.62 8.23 5.68
C VAL A 13 36.78 7.25 6.50
N ILE A 14 36.49 6.06 5.96
CA ILE A 14 35.78 4.98 6.69
C ILE A 14 36.58 4.58 7.93
N ARG A 15 37.90 4.35 7.76
CA ARG A 15 38.79 3.97 8.86
C ARG A 15 38.87 5.06 9.94
N LEU A 16 38.96 6.33 9.54
CA LEU A 16 39.08 7.48 10.44
C LEU A 16 37.75 7.83 11.12
N SER A 17 36.60 7.58 10.49
CA SER A 17 35.29 7.79 11.11
C SER A 17 35.07 6.89 12.34
N SER A 18 35.72 5.72 12.38
CA SER A 18 35.64 4.79 13.51
C SER A 18 36.37 5.28 14.77
N THR A 19 37.28 6.26 14.67
CA THR A 19 38.09 6.75 15.79
C THR A 19 37.52 7.96 16.52
N GLY A 20 36.34 8.45 16.11
CA GLY A 20 35.58 9.47 16.88
C GLY A 20 36.15 10.89 16.83
N TYR A 21 36.97 11.22 15.85
CA TYR A 21 37.55 12.57 15.71
C TYR A 21 36.55 13.58 15.16
N THR A 22 36.03 14.46 16.02
CA THR A 22 35.14 15.57 15.64
C THR A 22 35.80 16.55 14.66
N ALA A 23 37.10 16.81 14.81
CA ALA A 23 37.86 17.69 13.91
C ALA A 23 37.87 17.21 12.44
N LEU A 24 37.73 15.91 12.20
CA LEU A 24 37.64 15.34 10.85
C LEU A 24 36.23 15.47 10.28
N GLN A 25 35.19 15.52 11.10
CA GLN A 25 33.82 15.71 10.62
C GLN A 25 33.62 17.09 9.98
N ASP A 26 34.31 18.12 10.51
CA ASP A 26 34.28 19.48 9.99
C ASP A 26 35.02 19.60 8.64
N GLU A 27 36.19 18.96 8.49
CA GLU A 27 36.96 18.95 7.23
C GLU A 27 36.31 18.11 6.13
N VAL A 28 35.56 17.07 6.51
CA VAL A 28 34.80 16.20 5.58
C VAL A 28 33.53 16.88 5.07
N GLY A 29 33.11 18.02 5.63
CA GLY A 29 31.97 18.82 5.18
C GLY A 29 32.10 19.43 3.77
N LYS A 30 33.15 19.12 3.02
CA LYS A 30 33.22 19.42 1.58
C LYS A 30 32.18 18.55 0.85
N VAL A 31 31.21 19.22 0.22
CA VAL A 31 30.00 18.67 -0.41
C VAL A 31 30.25 17.37 -1.21
N GLU A 32 31.39 17.28 -1.88
CA GLU A 32 31.76 16.13 -2.75
C GLU A 32 31.96 14.80 -2.00
N VAL A 33 32.33 14.82 -0.71
CA VAL A 33 32.56 13.57 0.04
C VAL A 33 31.24 12.87 0.34
N MET A 34 30.18 13.61 0.67
CA MET A 34 28.86 13.03 0.94
C MET A 34 28.26 12.41 -0.33
N ASP A 35 28.37 13.10 -1.46
CA ASP A 35 27.91 12.59 -2.77
C ASP A 35 28.63 11.28 -3.12
N SER A 36 29.93 11.20 -2.86
CA SER A 36 30.74 10.00 -3.10
C SER A 36 30.28 8.82 -2.21
N ILE A 37 30.04 9.06 -0.93
CA ILE A 37 29.60 8.01 0.01
C ILE A 37 28.18 7.53 -0.34
N VAL A 38 27.25 8.44 -0.66
CA VAL A 38 25.89 8.08 -1.08
C VAL A 38 25.93 7.28 -2.39
N THR A 39 26.82 7.63 -3.32
CA THR A 39 27.05 6.87 -4.55
C THR A 39 27.55 5.45 -4.26
N LEU A 40 28.44 5.29 -3.28
CA LEU A 40 28.95 3.96 -2.87
C LEU A 40 27.89 3.08 -2.21
N CYS A 41 26.83 3.64 -1.60
CA CYS A 41 25.68 2.85 -1.16
C CYS A 41 24.96 2.12 -2.31
N LYS A 42 25.13 2.58 -3.56
CA LYS A 42 24.60 1.95 -4.77
C LYS A 42 25.56 0.96 -5.43
N HIS A 43 26.77 0.79 -4.88
CA HIS A 43 27.81 -0.05 -5.48
C HIS A 43 27.41 -1.54 -5.51
N ARG A 44 27.83 -2.31 -6.53
CA ARG A 44 27.41 -3.71 -6.69
C ARG A 44 27.86 -4.64 -5.55
N SER A 45 29.00 -4.35 -4.92
CA SER A 45 29.56 -5.15 -3.82
C SER A 45 28.84 -4.87 -2.50
N PHE A 46 28.27 -5.91 -1.89
CA PHE A 46 27.63 -5.86 -0.56
C PHE A 46 28.55 -5.27 0.52
N ARG A 47 29.83 -5.67 0.53
CA ARG A 47 30.83 -5.16 1.48
C ARG A 47 30.99 -3.64 1.37
N VAL A 48 31.01 -3.11 0.14
CA VAL A 48 31.14 -1.66 -0.10
C VAL A 48 29.86 -0.93 0.34
N LYS A 49 28.67 -1.46 0.02
CA LYS A 49 27.40 -0.87 0.49
C LYS A 49 27.34 -0.81 2.01
N ASN A 50 27.72 -1.90 2.68
CA ASN A 50 27.73 -2.00 4.15
C ASN A 50 28.67 -0.97 4.78
N GLN A 51 29.89 -0.86 4.26
CA GLN A 51 30.88 0.11 4.72
C GLN A 51 30.44 1.56 4.46
N ALA A 52 29.84 1.83 3.30
CA ALA A 52 29.32 3.15 2.96
C ALA A 52 28.18 3.56 3.90
N ALA A 53 27.24 2.68 4.18
CA ALA A 53 26.15 2.93 5.14
C ALA A 53 26.70 3.20 6.55
N ALA A 54 27.68 2.41 7.01
CA ALA A 54 28.32 2.60 8.32
C ALA A 54 29.10 3.93 8.40
N ALA A 55 29.80 4.32 7.33
CA ALA A 55 30.49 5.59 7.24
C ALA A 55 29.51 6.77 7.30
N LEU A 56 28.43 6.68 6.53
CA LEU A 56 27.39 7.70 6.53
C LEU A 56 26.76 7.86 7.91
N ALA A 57 26.46 6.74 8.59
CA ALA A 57 25.95 6.76 9.96
C ALA A 57 26.89 7.48 10.93
N SER A 58 28.21 7.26 10.80
CA SER A 58 29.24 7.83 11.66
C SER A 58 29.49 9.31 11.38
N LEU A 59 29.50 9.71 10.10
CA LEU A 59 29.72 11.10 9.70
C LEU A 59 28.52 12.00 9.96
N CYS A 60 27.30 11.45 9.91
CA CYS A 60 26.07 12.18 10.22
C CYS A 60 25.76 12.21 11.72
N LEU A 61 26.41 11.34 12.52
CA LEU A 61 26.13 11.26 13.95
C LEU A 61 26.45 12.58 14.64
N ARG A 62 25.39 13.26 15.10
CA ARG A 62 25.44 14.57 15.78
C ARG A 62 26.05 15.70 14.94
N HIS A 63 26.08 15.55 13.61
CA HIS A 63 26.65 16.57 12.73
C HIS A 63 25.61 17.06 11.71
N THR A 64 25.02 18.22 12.00
CA THR A 64 23.89 18.78 11.25
C THR A 64 24.25 19.14 9.81
N LEU A 65 25.45 19.69 9.55
CA LEU A 65 25.87 20.06 8.18
C LEU A 65 26.03 18.82 7.29
N ASN A 66 26.86 17.86 7.69
CA ASN A 66 26.96 16.54 7.05
C ASN A 66 25.60 15.87 6.82
N SER A 67 24.68 15.94 7.79
CA SER A 67 23.35 15.33 7.65
C SER A 67 22.45 16.07 6.66
N ARG A 68 22.57 17.40 6.58
CA ARG A 68 21.91 18.23 5.57
C ARG A 68 22.47 17.92 4.18
N ASP A 69 23.79 17.86 4.06
CA ASP A 69 24.48 17.70 2.78
C ASP A 69 24.31 16.27 2.25
N ALA A 70 24.36 15.25 3.12
CA ALA A 70 23.96 13.87 2.78
C ALA A 70 22.48 13.79 2.37
N GLY A 71 21.59 14.54 3.04
CA GLY A 71 20.19 14.67 2.63
C GLY A 71 20.05 15.23 1.22
N ARG A 72 20.78 16.31 0.89
CA ARG A 72 20.84 16.90 -0.46
C ARG A 72 21.41 15.96 -1.51
N ALA A 73 22.39 15.13 -1.13
CA ALA A 73 22.96 14.08 -1.96
C ALA A 73 22.00 12.91 -2.24
N GLY A 74 20.79 12.91 -1.66
CA GLY A 74 19.79 11.84 -1.83
C GLY A 74 20.04 10.62 -0.94
N ALA A 75 20.72 10.79 0.20
CA ALA A 75 20.97 9.70 1.13
C ALA A 75 19.67 9.05 1.65
N SER A 76 18.63 9.83 1.96
CA SER A 76 17.36 9.31 2.48
C SER A 76 16.73 8.29 1.53
N GLN A 77 16.64 8.62 0.23
CA GLN A 77 16.09 7.73 -0.80
C GLN A 77 16.98 6.50 -0.96
N THR A 78 18.29 6.71 -1.13
CA THR A 78 19.25 5.65 -1.41
C THR A 78 19.34 4.63 -0.28
N LEU A 79 19.35 5.09 0.98
CA LEU A 79 19.34 4.22 2.15
C LEU A 79 18.03 3.44 2.25
N PHE A 80 16.89 4.06 1.95
CA PHE A 80 15.61 3.38 1.99
C PHE A 80 15.51 2.28 0.92
N GLU A 81 15.91 2.56 -0.31
CA GLU A 81 16.02 1.55 -1.37
C GLU A 81 16.96 0.40 -0.97
N LEU A 82 18.11 0.73 -0.38
CA LEU A 82 19.06 -0.26 0.11
C LEU A 82 18.48 -1.11 1.25
N LEU A 83 17.68 -0.52 2.15
CA LEU A 83 17.00 -1.24 3.22
C LEU A 83 16.05 -2.30 2.66
N LEU A 84 15.26 -1.92 1.64
CA LEU A 84 14.28 -2.82 1.02
C LEU A 84 14.93 -3.91 0.16
N ALA A 85 16.05 -3.59 -0.51
CA ALA A 85 16.74 -4.51 -1.40
C ALA A 85 17.72 -5.46 -0.68
N SER A 86 18.02 -5.24 0.61
CA SER A 86 18.99 -6.03 1.34
C SER A 86 18.34 -7.11 2.20
N GLU A 87 18.76 -8.35 2.01
CA GLU A 87 18.43 -9.48 2.89
C GLU A 87 19.44 -9.62 4.04
N GLU A 88 20.60 -8.96 3.94
CA GLU A 88 21.67 -9.08 4.93
C GLU A 88 21.43 -8.15 6.12
N GLU A 89 21.24 -8.74 7.29
CA GLU A 89 20.93 -8.03 8.53
C GLU A 89 21.98 -6.99 8.92
N THR A 90 23.26 -7.26 8.63
CA THR A 90 24.34 -6.32 8.97
C THR A 90 24.21 -5.02 8.18
N ILE A 91 23.82 -5.13 6.90
CA ILE A 91 23.54 -3.99 6.02
C ILE A 91 22.29 -3.27 6.53
N GLN A 92 21.19 -4.01 6.76
CA GLN A 92 19.95 -3.42 7.26
C GLN A 92 20.18 -2.63 8.57
N ALA A 93 20.93 -3.19 9.52
CA ALA A 93 21.26 -2.52 10.77
C ALA A 93 22.08 -1.24 10.57
N ASN A 94 23.07 -1.25 9.68
CA ASN A 94 23.89 -0.06 9.38
C ASN A 94 23.10 1.01 8.61
N VAL A 95 22.21 0.59 7.70
CA VAL A 95 21.29 1.48 7.01
C VAL A 95 20.32 2.15 7.97
N LEU A 96 19.70 1.39 8.89
CA LEU A 96 18.80 1.96 9.89
C LEU A 96 19.53 2.92 10.85
N LYS A 97 20.77 2.60 11.25
CA LYS A 97 21.62 3.54 12.02
C LYS A 97 21.89 4.82 11.22
N ALA A 98 22.20 4.72 9.93
CA ALA A 98 22.45 5.87 9.08
C ALA A 98 21.20 6.76 8.96
N MET A 99 20.03 6.15 8.73
CA MET A 99 18.74 6.85 8.71
C MET A 99 18.47 7.55 10.03
N LEU A 100 18.69 6.88 11.16
CA LEU A 100 18.50 7.47 12.49
C LEU A 100 19.44 8.65 12.75
N SER A 101 20.72 8.55 12.35
CA SER A 101 21.69 9.66 12.43
C SER A 101 21.23 10.85 11.60
N LEU A 102 20.81 10.62 10.34
CA LEU A 102 20.31 11.67 9.45
C LEU A 102 19.09 12.40 10.03
N LEU A 103 18.15 11.65 10.59
CA LEU A 103 16.93 12.19 11.17
C LEU A 103 17.19 13.01 12.44
N ARG A 104 18.05 12.50 13.32
CA ARG A 104 18.40 13.17 14.59
C ARG A 104 19.15 14.47 14.38
N ALA A 105 20.11 14.48 13.46
CA ALA A 105 20.97 15.63 13.25
C ALA A 105 20.34 16.67 12.31
N PHE A 106 19.44 16.28 11.40
CA PHE A 106 18.73 17.20 10.52
C PHE A 106 17.28 16.74 10.24
N PRO A 107 16.30 17.18 11.07
CA PRO A 107 14.90 16.76 11.00
C PRO A 107 14.21 16.87 9.63
N PRO A 108 14.53 17.85 8.74
CA PRO A 108 13.90 17.93 7.41
C PRO A 108 14.07 16.67 6.54
N ASN A 109 15.06 15.83 6.81
CA ASN A 109 15.22 14.52 6.15
C ASN A 109 14.00 13.58 6.39
N ALA A 110 13.23 13.82 7.46
CA ALA A 110 12.00 13.09 7.75
C ALA A 110 10.94 13.28 6.67
N THR A 111 10.82 14.48 6.10
CA THR A 111 9.83 14.79 5.07
C THR A 111 10.04 13.95 3.81
N VAL A 112 11.31 13.73 3.42
CA VAL A 112 11.66 12.89 2.27
C VAL A 112 11.29 11.44 2.55
N LEU A 113 11.69 10.90 3.71
CA LEU A 113 11.37 9.52 4.11
C LEU A 113 9.86 9.27 4.23
N LYS A 114 9.09 10.24 4.72
CA LYS A 114 7.62 10.16 4.76
C LYS A 114 7.02 10.08 3.36
N ARG A 115 7.45 10.95 2.45
CA ARG A 115 6.94 11.00 1.06
C ARG A 115 7.15 9.69 0.32
N ILE A 116 8.24 8.98 0.59
CA ILE A 116 8.60 7.73 -0.10
C ILE A 116 8.01 6.49 0.58
N GLY A 117 7.12 6.67 1.57
CA GLY A 117 6.42 5.57 2.24
C GLY A 117 7.26 4.80 3.27
N ALA A 118 8.35 5.38 3.78
CA ALA A 118 9.21 4.70 4.75
C ALA A 118 8.50 4.21 6.03
N PRO A 119 7.53 4.94 6.61
CA PRO A 119 6.83 4.47 7.81
C PRO A 119 6.22 3.07 7.68
N ALA A 120 5.46 2.81 6.61
CA ALA A 120 4.78 1.53 6.43
C ALA A 120 5.77 0.37 6.33
N GLN A 121 6.87 0.58 5.59
CA GLN A 121 7.90 -0.44 5.39
C GLN A 121 8.73 -0.70 6.65
N LEU A 122 9.09 0.34 7.41
CA LEU A 122 9.83 0.18 8.67
C LEU A 122 9.02 -0.64 9.69
N LEU A 123 7.71 -0.46 9.71
CA LEU A 123 6.80 -1.21 10.57
C LEU A 123 6.64 -2.66 10.09
N SER A 124 6.62 -2.89 8.77
CA SER A 124 6.69 -4.23 8.20
C SER A 124 7.98 -4.94 8.63
N ILE A 125 9.14 -4.29 8.45
CA ILE A 125 10.45 -4.80 8.88
C ILE A 125 10.47 -5.10 10.38
N ARG A 126 9.90 -4.22 11.23
CA ARG A 126 9.77 -4.46 12.67
C ARG A 126 8.98 -5.73 12.99
N ARG A 127 7.92 -6.03 12.23
CA ARG A 127 7.06 -7.20 12.46
C ARG A 127 7.72 -8.50 11.99
N ILE A 128 8.35 -8.49 10.81
CA ILE A 128 8.86 -9.71 10.17
C ILE A 128 10.28 -10.07 10.57
N SER A 129 11.08 -9.11 11.05
CA SER A 129 12.49 -9.37 11.36
C SER A 129 12.65 -10.20 12.65
N SER A 130 13.36 -11.33 12.56
CA SER A 130 13.84 -12.11 13.71
C SER A 130 14.89 -11.33 14.54
N PHE A 131 15.55 -10.39 13.87
CA PHE A 131 16.44 -9.30 14.28
C PHE A 131 15.99 -8.44 15.46
N LYS A 132 16.23 -8.77 16.74
CA LYS A 132 15.91 -7.83 17.85
C LYS A 132 16.53 -6.44 17.63
N LEU A 133 17.79 -6.38 17.17
CA LEU A 133 18.45 -5.11 16.86
C LEU A 133 17.73 -4.35 15.74
N ILE A 134 17.36 -5.04 14.66
CA ILE A 134 16.67 -4.44 13.50
C ILE A 134 15.29 -3.94 13.91
N ARG A 135 14.53 -4.72 14.69
CA ARG A 135 13.23 -4.32 15.22
C ARG A 135 13.31 -3.05 16.07
N ASN A 136 14.28 -2.97 16.98
CA ASN A 136 14.47 -1.80 17.82
C ASN A 136 14.90 -0.57 17.01
N LEU A 137 15.78 -0.75 16.02
CA LEU A 137 16.23 0.35 15.18
C LEU A 137 15.11 0.85 14.25
N SER A 138 14.32 -0.05 13.66
CA SER A 138 13.21 0.34 12.80
C SER A 138 12.12 1.07 13.58
N GLU A 139 11.86 0.66 14.82
CA GLU A 139 10.99 1.37 15.75
C GLU A 139 11.49 2.77 16.06
N LEU A 140 12.77 2.93 16.43
CA LEU A 140 13.37 4.24 16.70
C LEU A 140 13.31 5.16 15.47
N VAL A 141 13.55 4.63 14.26
CA VAL A 141 13.42 5.42 13.03
C VAL A 141 11.96 5.81 12.81
N ALA A 142 11.00 4.89 12.99
CA ALA A 142 9.58 5.18 12.87
C ALA A 142 9.11 6.26 13.87
N GLU A 143 9.59 6.22 15.11
CA GLU A 143 9.33 7.25 16.12
C GLU A 143 9.83 8.64 15.68
N HIS A 144 11.03 8.72 15.09
CA HIS A 144 11.56 9.98 14.55
C HIS A 144 10.79 10.48 13.33
N LEU A 145 10.09 9.58 12.63
CA LEU A 145 9.12 9.93 11.60
C LEU A 145 7.74 10.31 12.20
N GLY A 146 7.58 10.33 13.52
CA GLY A 146 6.30 10.61 14.18
C GLY A 146 5.28 9.49 14.03
N CYS A 147 5.75 8.25 13.90
CA CYS A 147 4.90 7.05 13.89
C CYS A 147 5.06 6.33 15.22
N TRP A 148 3.94 5.98 15.85
CA TRP A 148 3.94 5.35 17.17
C TRP A 148 3.28 3.98 17.04
N SER A 149 3.90 2.95 17.62
CA SER A 149 3.19 1.69 17.83
C SER A 149 2.43 1.78 19.15
N SER A 150 1.10 1.69 19.06
CA SER A 150 0.26 1.35 20.21
C SER A 150 0.29 -0.16 20.34
N VAL A 151 0.52 -0.69 21.53
CA VAL A 151 0.28 -2.11 21.79
C VAL A 151 -1.15 -2.18 22.32
N ASP A 152 -2.03 -2.93 21.68
CA ASP A 152 -3.37 -3.17 22.23
C ASP A 152 -3.29 -4.08 23.48
N GLU A 153 -4.43 -4.23 24.17
CA GLU A 153 -4.53 -5.01 25.41
C GLU A 153 -4.12 -6.48 25.23
N GLU A 154 -4.08 -6.96 24.00
CA GLU A 154 -3.72 -8.34 23.62
C GLU A 154 -2.22 -8.49 23.33
N GLY A 155 -1.44 -7.42 23.45
CA GLY A 155 -0.02 -7.42 23.14
C GLY A 155 0.30 -7.27 21.65
N ASN A 156 -0.71 -7.03 20.80
CA ASN A 156 -0.51 -6.83 19.38
C ASN A 156 -0.10 -5.37 19.12
N SER A 157 1.00 -5.18 18.39
CA SER A 157 1.41 -3.84 17.97
C SER A 157 0.47 -3.30 16.87
N GLN A 158 -0.53 -2.52 17.26
CA GLN A 158 -1.32 -1.67 16.37
C GLN A 158 -0.55 -0.40 16.03
N ILE A 159 -0.49 -0.10 14.73
CA ILE A 159 0.17 1.10 14.24
C ILE A 159 -0.82 2.25 14.42
N MET A 160 -0.47 3.21 15.27
CA MET A 160 -1.09 4.53 15.20
C MET A 160 -0.15 5.42 14.42
N SER A 161 -0.31 5.40 13.09
CA SER A 161 -0.05 6.64 12.35
C SER A 161 -1.04 7.67 12.87
N HIS A 162 -0.77 8.96 12.69
CA HIS A 162 -1.76 10.02 12.93
C HIS A 162 -3.09 9.85 12.13
N LEU A 163 -3.28 8.73 11.43
CA LEU A 163 -4.45 8.36 10.62
C LEU A 163 -5.25 7.19 11.23
N SER A 164 -4.97 6.77 12.46
CA SER A 164 -5.82 5.80 13.17
C SER A 164 -6.98 6.53 13.85
N LEU A 165 -8.19 6.39 13.31
CA LEU A 165 -9.45 7.04 13.73
C LEU A 165 -9.95 6.64 15.14
N LYS A 166 -9.09 6.15 16.05
CA LYS A 166 -9.48 5.62 17.37
C LYS A 166 -9.20 6.53 18.58
N LEU A 167 -8.41 7.61 18.46
CA LEU A 167 -8.19 8.57 19.55
C LEU A 167 -9.16 9.77 19.49
N ALA A 168 -9.52 10.31 20.66
CA ALA A 168 -10.31 11.53 20.77
C ALA A 168 -9.53 12.73 20.19
N TYR A 169 -10.11 13.32 19.16
CA TYR A 169 -9.47 14.19 18.17
C TYR A 169 -9.28 15.64 18.62
N ASP A 170 -9.92 16.04 19.72
CA ASP A 170 -9.81 17.37 20.29
C ASP A 170 -8.38 17.68 20.75
N GLU A 171 -7.61 16.65 21.12
CA GLU A 171 -6.20 16.77 21.49
C GLU A 171 -5.26 16.92 20.28
N GLN A 172 -5.62 16.35 19.12
CA GLN A 172 -4.80 16.44 17.89
C GLN A 172 -5.04 17.76 17.15
N ALA A 173 -6.29 18.21 17.06
CA ALA A 173 -6.67 19.48 16.45
C ALA A 173 -6.14 20.70 17.22
N ALA A 174 -5.98 20.59 18.54
CA ALA A 174 -5.41 21.66 19.37
C ALA A 174 -3.91 21.93 19.12
N SER A 175 -3.19 21.00 18.46
CA SER A 175 -1.71 21.03 18.37
C SER A 175 -1.15 21.61 17.05
N SER A 176 -1.95 21.79 16.00
CA SER A 176 -1.52 22.48 14.77
C SER A 176 -2.73 23.02 13.97
N PRO A 177 -2.83 24.34 13.73
CA PRO A 177 -3.88 24.94 12.92
C PRO A 177 -3.60 24.85 11.41
N ASP A 178 -2.68 23.99 10.97
CA ASP A 178 -2.29 23.87 9.56
C ASP A 178 -3.35 23.15 8.71
N ARG A 179 -3.30 23.34 7.38
CA ARG A 179 -4.14 22.68 6.34
C ARG A 179 -4.40 21.18 6.58
N TRP A 180 -3.50 20.50 7.28
CA TRP A 180 -3.62 19.10 7.69
C TRP A 180 -4.72 18.84 8.72
N SER A 181 -4.91 19.70 9.73
CA SER A 181 -6.00 19.54 10.70
C SER A 181 -7.36 19.66 9.99
N LEU A 182 -7.49 20.65 9.09
CA LEU A 182 -8.69 20.82 8.26
C LEU A 182 -8.95 19.63 7.32
N TYR A 183 -7.90 19.04 6.75
CA TYR A 183 -8.00 17.81 5.96
C TYR A 183 -8.61 16.67 6.79
N LEU A 184 -8.09 16.46 8.00
CA LEU A 184 -8.60 15.42 8.90
C LEU A 184 -10.05 15.68 9.34
N VAL A 185 -10.45 16.95 9.55
CA VAL A 185 -11.85 17.30 9.85
C VAL A 185 -12.75 16.85 8.70
N ASN A 186 -12.31 17.08 7.46
CA ASN A 186 -13.06 16.69 6.27
C ASN A 186 -13.16 15.17 6.13
N LEU A 187 -12.09 14.41 6.41
CA LEU A 187 -12.15 12.94 6.41
C LEU A 187 -13.23 12.43 7.38
N ARG A 188 -13.30 12.98 8.60
CA ARG A 188 -14.33 12.61 9.57
C ARG A 188 -15.72 12.95 9.08
N ALA A 189 -15.93 14.20 8.69
CA ALA A 189 -17.25 14.65 8.25
C ALA A 189 -17.73 13.87 7.01
N CYS A 190 -16.79 13.45 6.15
CA CYS A 190 -17.09 12.60 5.01
C CYS A 190 -17.40 11.16 5.42
N LYS A 191 -16.68 10.57 6.39
CA LYS A 191 -17.01 9.27 6.98
C LYS A 191 -18.42 9.27 7.60
N GLU A 192 -18.76 10.28 8.40
CA GLU A 192 -20.08 10.43 9.01
C GLU A 192 -21.18 10.61 7.94
N ALA A 193 -20.92 11.41 6.91
CA ALA A 193 -21.85 11.58 5.79
C ALA A 193 -22.08 10.26 5.02
N PHE A 194 -21.08 9.38 4.97
CA PHE A 194 -21.16 8.10 4.28
C PHE A 194 -22.05 7.06 4.99
N GLN A 195 -22.05 7.04 6.32
CA GLN A 195 -22.80 6.05 7.12
C GLN A 195 -24.30 6.00 6.80
N HIS A 196 -24.87 7.05 6.22
CA HIS A 196 -26.29 7.10 5.85
C HIS A 196 -26.60 6.69 4.40
N ILE A 197 -25.56 6.44 3.60
CA ILE A 197 -25.65 6.20 2.15
C ILE A 197 -25.75 4.71 1.83
N VAL A 198 -24.95 3.87 2.50
CA VAL A 198 -24.96 2.42 2.30
C VAL A 198 -26.03 1.79 3.18
N ARG A 199 -26.95 1.02 2.59
CA ARG A 199 -28.08 0.42 3.31
C ARG A 199 -28.27 -1.07 3.03
N THR A 200 -27.71 -1.55 1.93
CA THR A 200 -27.89 -2.93 1.47
C THR A 200 -26.55 -3.56 1.10
N GLU A 201 -26.49 -4.88 1.16
CA GLU A 201 -25.33 -5.65 0.68
C GLU A 201 -25.02 -5.36 -0.79
N GLU A 202 -26.05 -5.15 -1.61
CA GLU A 202 -25.88 -4.80 -3.01
C GLU A 202 -25.20 -3.43 -3.19
N ASP A 203 -25.53 -2.44 -2.35
CA ASP A 203 -24.83 -1.16 -2.35
C ASP A 203 -23.36 -1.35 -2.00
N VAL A 204 -23.06 -2.15 -0.97
CA VAL A 204 -21.67 -2.43 -0.55
C VAL A 204 -20.85 -3.00 -1.70
N MET A 205 -21.40 -4.00 -2.40
CA MET A 205 -20.73 -4.61 -3.55
C MET A 205 -20.52 -3.61 -4.69
N ARG A 206 -21.43 -2.66 -4.91
CA ARG A 206 -21.23 -1.58 -5.89
C ARG A 206 -20.09 -0.64 -5.51
N TRP A 207 -20.02 -0.21 -4.25
CA TRP A 207 -18.92 0.64 -3.74
C TRP A 207 -17.57 -0.06 -3.86
N TRP A 208 -17.50 -1.32 -3.45
CA TRP A 208 -16.30 -2.13 -3.58
C TRP A 208 -15.91 -2.34 -5.04
N LYS A 209 -16.85 -2.69 -5.91
CA LYS A 209 -16.60 -2.91 -7.34
C LYS A 209 -16.08 -1.63 -8.01
N LEU A 210 -16.62 -0.46 -7.67
CA LEU A 210 -16.16 0.80 -8.21
C LEU A 210 -14.69 1.09 -7.82
N ALA A 211 -14.34 0.90 -6.54
CA ALA A 211 -12.96 1.04 -6.06
C ALA A 211 -12.00 -0.01 -6.68
N TRP A 212 -12.48 -1.25 -6.84
CA TRP A 212 -11.74 -2.33 -7.51
C TRP A 212 -11.45 -1.98 -8.97
N LEU A 213 -12.43 -1.44 -9.70
CA LEU A 213 -12.21 -1.01 -11.08
C LEU A 213 -11.10 0.03 -11.15
N ASP A 214 -11.11 1.06 -10.29
CA ASP A 214 -10.02 2.04 -10.24
C ASP A 214 -8.65 1.36 -10.02
N LEU A 215 -8.55 0.47 -9.03
CA LEU A 215 -7.31 -0.25 -8.71
C LEU A 215 -6.85 -1.17 -9.85
N SER A 216 -7.78 -1.83 -10.54
CA SER A 216 -7.48 -2.79 -11.60
C SER A 216 -6.83 -2.16 -12.83
N SER A 217 -6.84 -0.83 -12.93
CA SER A 217 -6.08 -0.10 -13.96
C SER A 217 -4.58 -0.05 -13.68
N PHE A 218 -4.12 -0.48 -12.51
CA PHE A 218 -2.70 -0.53 -12.16
C PHE A 218 -1.92 -1.46 -13.09
N ARG A 219 -0.82 -0.94 -13.65
CA ARG A 219 0.14 -1.67 -14.45
C ARG A 219 1.55 -1.33 -14.02
N LEU A 220 2.33 -2.35 -13.70
CA LEU A 220 3.77 -2.21 -13.53
C LEU A 220 4.41 -2.18 -14.92
N THR A 221 5.11 -1.10 -15.25
CA THR A 221 5.80 -0.90 -16.52
C THR A 221 7.29 -0.70 -16.29
N ASP A 222 8.09 -0.80 -17.36
CA ASP A 222 9.53 -0.54 -17.32
C ASP A 222 9.88 0.90 -16.91
N LYS A 223 8.92 1.83 -17.02
CA LYS A 223 9.05 3.24 -16.58
C LYS A 223 8.49 3.50 -15.19
N GLY A 224 8.05 2.46 -14.48
CA GLY A 224 7.45 2.54 -13.16
C GLY A 224 5.97 2.12 -13.14
N ALA A 225 5.26 2.50 -12.08
CA ALA A 225 3.84 2.23 -11.93
C ALA A 225 2.99 3.21 -12.75
N SER A 226 2.02 2.69 -13.50
CA SER A 226 1.02 3.47 -14.24
C SER A 226 -0.39 3.00 -13.87
N GLY A 227 -1.37 3.91 -13.93
CA GLY A 227 -2.75 3.63 -13.50
C GLY A 227 -2.90 3.32 -11.99
N GLY A 228 -4.12 2.98 -11.59
CA GLY A 228 -4.48 2.56 -10.23
C GLY A 228 -4.52 3.69 -9.20
N ALA A 229 -5.57 3.73 -8.36
CA ALA A 229 -5.70 4.69 -7.27
C ALA A 229 -5.60 6.18 -7.67
N ARG A 230 -6.03 6.48 -8.90
CA ARG A 230 -6.06 7.83 -9.49
C ARG A 230 -7.46 8.41 -9.57
N GLY A 231 -8.50 7.63 -9.25
CA GLY A 231 -9.86 8.12 -9.27
C GLY A 231 -10.40 8.31 -10.69
N ASN A 232 -9.70 7.78 -11.69
CA ASN A 232 -10.05 7.92 -13.10
C ASN A 232 -11.07 6.86 -13.51
N VAL A 233 -12.19 6.82 -12.79
CA VAL A 233 -13.22 5.81 -12.96
C VAL A 233 -14.26 6.26 -13.99
N GLY A 234 -14.50 7.58 -14.10
CA GLY A 234 -15.60 8.16 -14.88
C GLY A 234 -15.54 8.00 -16.40
N HIS A 235 -14.39 7.61 -16.96
CA HIS A 235 -14.21 7.43 -18.41
C HIS A 235 -14.30 5.96 -18.86
N ARG A 236 -14.52 5.02 -17.92
CA ARG A 236 -14.48 3.61 -18.27
C ARG A 236 -15.80 3.12 -18.89
N SER A 237 -15.67 2.27 -19.91
CA SER A 237 -16.80 1.62 -20.58
C SER A 237 -17.45 0.50 -19.75
N ASP A 238 -16.79 0.00 -18.70
CA ASP A 238 -17.23 -1.11 -17.85
C ASP A 238 -18.01 -0.67 -16.59
N LEU A 239 -18.50 0.58 -16.57
CA LEU A 239 -19.28 1.15 -15.46
C LEU A 239 -20.74 0.74 -15.41
N HIS A 240 -21.21 -0.13 -16.30
CA HIS A 240 -22.60 -0.54 -16.36
C HIS A 240 -23.15 -0.97 -15.00
N GLY A 241 -24.14 -0.23 -14.49
CA GLY A 241 -24.80 -0.48 -13.20
C GLY A 241 -24.12 0.16 -11.98
N LEU A 242 -23.05 0.94 -12.18
CA LEU A 242 -22.32 1.66 -11.13
C LEU A 242 -22.48 3.18 -11.22
N GLU A 243 -23.21 3.69 -12.22
CA GLU A 243 -23.36 5.13 -12.50
C GLU A 243 -23.95 5.88 -11.30
N LYS A 244 -24.91 5.26 -10.62
CA LYS A 244 -25.51 5.80 -9.39
C LYS A 244 -24.48 5.91 -8.27
N THR A 245 -23.67 4.88 -8.06
CA THR A 245 -22.63 4.85 -7.03
C THR A 245 -21.53 5.87 -7.35
N LEU A 246 -21.10 5.96 -8.61
CA LEU A 246 -20.14 6.95 -9.05
C LEU A 246 -20.65 8.37 -8.79
N LYS A 247 -21.92 8.64 -9.09
CA LYS A 247 -22.55 9.94 -8.78
C LYS A 247 -22.55 10.23 -7.27
N GLN A 248 -22.83 9.23 -6.42
CA GLN A 248 -22.76 9.40 -4.96
C GLN A 248 -21.35 9.73 -4.47
N VAL A 249 -20.31 9.13 -5.05
CA VAL A 249 -18.91 9.47 -4.74
C VAL A 249 -18.62 10.92 -5.15
N GLN A 250 -19.06 11.33 -6.35
CA GLN A 250 -18.89 12.69 -6.86
C GLN A 250 -19.61 13.72 -5.98
N ASP A 251 -20.83 13.42 -5.54
CA ASP A 251 -21.61 14.27 -4.64
C ASP A 251 -20.94 14.41 -3.27
N LEU A 252 -20.38 13.31 -2.73
CA LEU A 252 -19.57 13.35 -1.50
C LEU A 252 -18.30 14.18 -1.70
N HIS A 253 -17.56 13.95 -2.78
CA HIS A 253 -16.33 14.67 -3.07
C HIS A 253 -16.58 16.18 -3.23
N ALA A 254 -17.66 16.57 -3.92
CA ALA A 254 -18.06 17.97 -4.05
C ALA A 254 -18.37 18.63 -2.69
N LYS A 255 -18.90 17.87 -1.72
CA LYS A 255 -19.15 18.34 -0.35
C LYS A 255 -17.87 18.49 0.48
N PHE A 256 -16.82 17.73 0.16
CA PHE A 256 -15.57 17.67 0.91
C PHE A 256 -14.36 17.92 -0.01
N SER A 257 -14.33 19.08 -0.66
CA SER A 257 -13.35 19.45 -1.70
C SER A 257 -11.89 19.53 -1.25
N LEU A 258 -11.62 19.38 0.05
CA LEU A 258 -10.25 19.25 0.57
C LEU A 258 -9.72 17.83 0.48
N LEU A 259 -10.59 16.84 0.34
CA LEU A 259 -10.24 15.44 0.11
C LEU A 259 -10.09 15.21 -1.39
N SER A 260 -9.14 14.36 -1.77
CA SER A 260 -9.10 13.86 -3.14
C SER A 260 -10.27 12.93 -3.42
N PHE A 261 -10.73 12.89 -4.66
CA PHE A 261 -11.72 11.93 -5.14
C PHE A 261 -11.31 10.50 -4.81
N CYS A 262 -10.02 10.16 -4.95
CA CYS A 262 -9.49 8.85 -4.58
C CYS A 262 -9.72 8.53 -3.09
N ASP A 263 -9.40 9.46 -2.21
CA ASP A 263 -9.53 9.24 -0.78
C ASP A 263 -11.00 9.08 -0.39
N VAL A 264 -11.92 9.83 -1.00
CA VAL A 264 -13.37 9.65 -0.82
C VAL A 264 -13.81 8.27 -1.32
N LEU A 265 -13.41 7.86 -2.53
CA LEU A 265 -13.76 6.56 -3.12
C LEU A 265 -13.30 5.38 -2.26
N TYR A 266 -12.03 5.36 -1.86
CA TYR A 266 -11.48 4.26 -1.08
C TYR A 266 -12.00 4.24 0.34
N MET A 267 -12.17 5.41 0.98
CA MET A 267 -12.79 5.49 2.29
C MET A 267 -14.19 4.88 2.27
N ALA A 268 -15.00 5.29 1.30
CA ALA A 268 -16.34 4.79 1.14
C ALA A 268 -16.38 3.27 0.91
N ALA A 269 -15.48 2.74 0.08
CA ALA A 269 -15.39 1.31 -0.16
C ALA A 269 -15.01 0.51 1.10
N ALA A 270 -14.04 0.97 1.90
CA ALA A 270 -13.70 0.31 3.16
C ALA A 270 -14.81 0.40 4.19
N LEU A 271 -15.44 1.57 4.33
CA LEU A 271 -16.58 1.74 5.24
C LEU A 271 -17.75 0.84 4.84
N ALA A 272 -18.01 0.67 3.54
CA ALA A 272 -19.06 -0.23 3.09
C ALA A 272 -18.80 -1.68 3.51
N LEU A 273 -17.55 -2.14 3.44
CA LEU A 273 -17.16 -3.48 3.93
C LEU A 273 -17.31 -3.59 5.46
N GLU A 274 -16.93 -2.54 6.21
CA GLU A 274 -17.12 -2.48 7.67
C GLU A 274 -18.60 -2.59 8.06
N GLU A 275 -19.50 -1.92 7.33
CA GLU A 275 -20.96 -2.01 7.56
C GLU A 275 -21.52 -3.42 7.30
N MET A 276 -20.83 -4.26 6.51
CA MET A 276 -21.16 -5.69 6.37
C MET A 276 -20.63 -6.56 7.52
N GLY A 277 -20.00 -5.97 8.53
CA GLY A 277 -19.37 -6.70 9.63
C GLY A 277 -18.02 -7.31 9.28
N LEU A 278 -17.41 -6.91 8.16
CA LEU A 278 -16.03 -7.29 7.85
C LEU A 278 -15.05 -6.51 8.73
N SER A 279 -13.86 -7.08 8.94
CA SER A 279 -12.82 -6.42 9.70
C SER A 279 -12.42 -5.09 9.02
N PRO A 280 -12.16 -4.02 9.80
CA PRO A 280 -11.75 -2.73 9.27
C PRO A 280 -10.57 -2.84 8.31
N VAL A 281 -10.70 -2.25 7.13
CA VAL A 281 -9.64 -2.24 6.12
C VAL A 281 -8.74 -1.03 6.39
N PRO A 282 -7.45 -1.23 6.72
CA PRO A 282 -6.56 -0.11 6.97
C PRO A 282 -6.31 0.66 5.67
N ILE A 283 -6.72 1.94 5.65
CA ILE A 283 -6.49 2.85 4.53
C ILE A 283 -5.40 3.87 4.88
N ILE A 284 -4.53 4.12 3.90
CA ILE A 284 -3.62 5.27 3.90
C ILE A 284 -4.27 6.37 3.06
N TYR A 285 -4.36 7.57 3.63
CA TYR A 285 -4.89 8.78 2.99
C TYR A 285 -3.76 9.72 2.57
N GLY A 286 -4.10 10.72 1.75
CA GLY A 286 -3.20 11.74 1.23
C GLY A 286 -2.91 11.62 -0.27
N ARG A 287 -3.75 10.90 -1.02
CA ARG A 287 -3.66 10.87 -2.49
C ARG A 287 -4.01 12.25 -3.04
N LEU A 288 -3.37 12.63 -4.13
CA LEU A 288 -3.70 13.84 -4.87
C LEU A 288 -4.51 13.44 -6.10
N ASP A 289 -5.56 14.20 -6.41
CA ASP A 289 -6.23 14.05 -7.69
C ASP A 289 -5.31 14.60 -8.79
N ASP A 290 -5.25 13.90 -9.92
CA ASP A 290 -4.52 14.38 -11.09
C ASP A 290 -5.23 15.64 -11.61
N GLU A 291 -4.58 16.82 -11.55
CA GLU A 291 -5.19 18.11 -11.91
C GLU A 291 -5.58 18.23 -13.40
N MET A 292 -5.08 17.36 -14.26
CA MET A 292 -5.51 17.21 -15.64
C MET A 292 -5.26 15.78 -16.05
N GLY A 293 -6.27 15.12 -16.63
CA GLY A 293 -6.15 13.77 -17.14
C GLY A 293 -4.94 13.64 -18.06
N ASP A 294 -3.92 12.94 -17.57
CA ASP A 294 -3.01 12.23 -18.44
C ASP A 294 -3.87 11.24 -19.22
N ARG A 295 -4.23 11.67 -20.43
CA ARG A 295 -4.93 10.91 -21.47
C ARG A 295 -4.02 9.81 -21.98
N ASP A 296 -3.67 8.86 -21.12
CA ASP A 296 -3.03 7.61 -21.54
C ASP A 296 -4.07 6.55 -21.95
N GLU A 297 -5.24 6.99 -22.44
CA GLU A 297 -6.21 6.11 -23.09
C GLU A 297 -5.69 5.61 -24.45
N GLU A 298 -4.70 6.31 -25.02
CA GLU A 298 -4.14 6.07 -26.36
C GLU A 298 -3.11 4.91 -26.41
N ALA A 299 -2.86 4.23 -25.27
CA ALA A 299 -1.96 3.08 -25.18
C ALA A 299 -2.63 1.80 -24.64
N ARG A 300 -3.93 1.62 -24.91
CA ARG A 300 -4.54 0.28 -24.86
C ARG A 300 -4.17 -0.46 -26.15
N PRO A 301 -3.22 -1.42 -26.16
CA PRO A 301 -3.28 -2.43 -27.20
C PRO A 301 -4.66 -3.08 -27.08
N GLU A 302 -5.35 -3.27 -28.20
CA GLU A 302 -6.50 -4.17 -28.26
C GLU A 302 -6.07 -5.46 -27.57
N ALA A 303 -6.87 -5.92 -26.60
CA ALA A 303 -6.61 -7.20 -26.00
C ALA A 303 -6.47 -8.19 -27.15
N PRO A 304 -5.35 -8.92 -27.29
CA PRO A 304 -5.28 -9.96 -28.30
C PRO A 304 -6.50 -10.85 -28.08
N ASP A 305 -7.20 -11.20 -29.15
CA ASP A 305 -8.30 -12.16 -29.10
C ASP A 305 -7.76 -13.40 -28.41
N PHE A 306 -8.02 -13.51 -27.12
CA PHE A 306 -7.70 -14.69 -26.35
C PHE A 306 -8.80 -15.66 -26.71
N GLU A 307 -8.61 -16.36 -27.83
CA GLU A 307 -9.17 -17.69 -28.00
C GLU A 307 -8.72 -18.45 -26.75
N GLY A 308 -9.64 -18.54 -25.77
CA GLY A 308 -9.40 -19.32 -24.57
C GLY A 308 -8.92 -20.71 -24.97
N PRO A 309 -8.18 -21.42 -24.10
CA PRO A 309 -7.77 -22.78 -24.42
C PRO A 309 -8.98 -23.53 -24.93
N GLU A 310 -8.92 -24.02 -26.17
CA GLU A 310 -9.93 -24.91 -26.71
C GLU A 310 -10.05 -26.02 -25.67
N TYR A 311 -11.19 -26.03 -24.96
CA TYR A 311 -11.51 -27.15 -24.11
C TYR A 311 -11.69 -28.32 -25.07
N GLU A 312 -10.63 -29.12 -25.24
CA GLU A 312 -10.76 -30.46 -25.77
C GLU A 312 -11.83 -31.12 -24.92
N LYS A 313 -13.02 -31.31 -25.51
CA LYS A 313 -14.06 -32.10 -24.89
C LYS A 313 -13.40 -33.45 -24.58
N PRO A 314 -13.39 -33.92 -23.33
CA PRO A 314 -12.79 -35.20 -23.02
C PRO A 314 -13.46 -36.27 -23.88
N ASP A 315 -12.66 -36.87 -24.75
CA ASP A 315 -13.06 -37.99 -25.58
C ASP A 315 -13.56 -39.12 -24.68
N GLY A 316 -14.87 -39.37 -24.72
CA GLY A 316 -15.46 -40.53 -24.10
C GLY A 316 -16.57 -40.23 -23.11
N ASN A 317 -17.73 -39.83 -23.64
CA ASN A 317 -18.97 -40.36 -23.11
C ASN A 317 -19.85 -40.86 -24.27
N PRO A 318 -19.91 -42.17 -24.53
CA PRO A 318 -20.86 -42.73 -25.48
C PRO A 318 -22.20 -42.86 -24.77
N GLY A 319 -23.01 -41.81 -24.79
CA GLY A 319 -24.31 -41.89 -24.13
C GLY A 319 -25.06 -40.58 -24.08
N ALA A 320 -25.77 -40.30 -25.17
CA ALA A 320 -27.08 -39.64 -25.24
C ALA A 320 -27.14 -38.87 -26.56
N GLY A 321 -27.54 -39.56 -27.62
CA GLY A 321 -28.18 -38.88 -28.73
C GLY A 321 -29.46 -38.24 -28.22
N ASN A 322 -29.69 -37.01 -28.67
CA ASN A 322 -30.96 -36.56 -29.26
C ASN A 322 -30.72 -35.13 -29.76
N GLU A 323 -30.45 -35.03 -31.06
CA GLU A 323 -30.67 -33.81 -31.83
C GLU A 323 -32.19 -33.61 -31.92
N GLU A 324 -32.73 -32.62 -31.21
CA GLU A 324 -34.03 -32.07 -31.53
C GLU A 324 -33.83 -31.00 -32.61
N THR A 325 -34.14 -31.37 -33.85
CA THR A 325 -34.28 -30.48 -34.99
C THR A 325 -35.52 -29.61 -34.85
N GLU A 326 -35.42 -28.33 -35.23
CA GLU A 326 -36.51 -27.34 -35.28
C GLU A 326 -37.58 -27.63 -36.36
N GLU A 327 -38.28 -28.77 -36.30
CA GLU A 327 -39.42 -29.03 -37.20
C GLU A 327 -40.76 -29.40 -36.51
N ASP A 328 -40.81 -29.52 -35.17
CA ASP A 328 -42.07 -29.87 -34.46
C ASP A 328 -42.78 -28.69 -33.78
N LYS A 329 -42.65 -27.46 -34.31
CA LYS A 329 -43.45 -26.29 -33.87
C LYS A 329 -44.82 -26.15 -34.56
N ALA A 330 -45.39 -27.25 -35.07
CA ALA A 330 -46.64 -27.19 -35.82
C ALA A 330 -47.62 -28.34 -35.54
N ALA A 331 -47.77 -28.79 -34.29
CA ALA A 331 -48.88 -29.67 -33.93
C ALA A 331 -49.16 -29.70 -32.41
N GLU A 332 -49.56 -28.57 -31.82
CA GLU A 332 -50.24 -28.59 -30.52
C GLU A 332 -51.14 -27.34 -30.39
N LYS A 333 -52.20 -27.36 -31.20
CA LYS A 333 -53.43 -26.63 -30.95
C LYS A 333 -54.49 -27.70 -30.78
N GLU A 334 -55.29 -27.56 -29.72
CA GLU A 334 -56.41 -28.43 -29.29
C GLU A 334 -56.01 -29.60 -28.38
N GLU A 335 -55.99 -29.38 -27.07
CA GLU A 335 -56.92 -30.11 -26.16
C GLU A 335 -56.89 -29.53 -24.72
N GLN A 336 -58.11 -29.43 -24.15
CA GLN A 336 -58.47 -29.51 -22.72
C GLN A 336 -58.01 -28.32 -21.82
N ALA A 337 -58.87 -27.47 -21.25
CA ALA A 337 -60.13 -27.66 -20.52
C ALA A 337 -60.04 -28.56 -19.27
N GLU A 338 -60.33 -27.94 -18.13
CA GLU A 338 -60.70 -28.50 -16.81
C GLU A 338 -59.59 -28.97 -15.85
N GLY A 339 -59.54 -28.29 -14.69
CA GLY A 339 -59.67 -28.97 -13.40
C GLY A 339 -58.44 -29.05 -12.50
N GLY A 340 -58.60 -28.57 -11.26
CA GLY A 340 -58.10 -29.30 -10.08
C GLY A 340 -57.00 -28.64 -9.26
N ASP A 341 -57.32 -28.40 -7.99
CA ASP A 341 -56.45 -28.00 -6.88
C ASP A 341 -55.24 -28.92 -6.63
N GLU A 342 -54.12 -28.36 -6.16
CA GLU A 342 -53.52 -28.62 -4.83
C GLU A 342 -52.01 -28.29 -4.78
N VAL A 343 -51.68 -27.52 -3.74
CA VAL A 343 -50.46 -27.41 -2.92
C VAL A 343 -49.29 -28.37 -3.24
N GLU A 344 -48.08 -27.83 -3.51
CA GLU A 344 -46.86 -28.29 -2.83
C GLU A 344 -45.63 -27.36 -2.97
N ALA A 345 -44.70 -27.57 -2.04
CA ALA A 345 -43.68 -26.65 -1.53
C ALA A 345 -42.50 -26.35 -2.47
N ALA A 346 -41.96 -25.14 -2.33
CA ALA A 346 -40.70 -24.71 -2.93
C ALA A 346 -39.49 -25.46 -2.33
N PRO A 347 -38.48 -25.85 -3.14
CA PRO A 347 -37.26 -26.46 -2.62
C PRO A 347 -36.31 -25.40 -2.02
N LYS A 348 -35.86 -25.65 -0.79
CA LYS A 348 -34.76 -24.94 -0.15
C LYS A 348 -33.45 -25.26 -0.88
N VAL A 349 -32.81 -24.24 -1.46
CA VAL A 349 -31.43 -24.33 -1.93
C VAL A 349 -30.51 -24.26 -0.70
N VAL A 350 -29.90 -25.40 -0.36
CA VAL A 350 -28.83 -25.49 0.63
C VAL A 350 -27.52 -25.15 -0.08
N ALA A 351 -27.01 -23.95 0.11
CA ALA A 351 -25.64 -23.61 -0.25
C ALA A 351 -24.69 -24.24 0.77
N MET A 352 -24.03 -25.32 0.38
CA MET A 352 -23.01 -26.02 1.16
C MET A 352 -21.69 -25.25 1.01
N PHE A 353 -21.32 -24.45 2.02
CA PHE A 353 -19.98 -23.85 2.08
C PHE A 353 -19.00 -24.84 2.72
N TRP A 354 -17.96 -25.19 1.96
CA TRP A 354 -16.86 -26.04 2.39
C TRP A 354 -15.87 -25.20 3.20
N ILE A 355 -15.84 -25.37 4.51
CA ILE A 355 -14.81 -24.79 5.39
C ILE A 355 -13.73 -25.86 5.61
N GLY A 356 -12.53 -25.60 5.10
CA GLY A 356 -11.36 -26.42 5.31
C GLY A 356 -11.01 -26.50 6.80
N LYS A 357 -11.08 -27.72 7.36
CA LYS A 357 -10.62 -28.04 8.72
C LYS A 357 -9.12 -27.81 8.86
N SER A 358 -8.71 -26.87 9.70
CA SER A 358 -7.36 -26.83 10.26
C SER A 358 -7.32 -27.70 11.52
N HIS A 359 -6.49 -28.73 11.51
CA HIS A 359 -6.25 -29.60 12.66
C HIS A 359 -5.57 -28.84 13.81
N LEU A 360 -6.33 -28.53 14.86
CA LEU A 360 -5.81 -28.25 16.19
C LEU A 360 -5.46 -29.58 16.87
N ARG A 361 -4.16 -29.82 17.09
CA ARG A 361 -3.67 -30.82 18.04
C ARG A 361 -3.80 -30.23 19.45
N LEU A 362 -4.71 -30.81 20.24
CA LEU A 362 -4.68 -30.66 21.70
C LEU A 362 -3.52 -31.49 22.22
N GLY A 363 -2.57 -30.84 22.90
CA GLY A 363 -1.58 -31.52 23.72
C GLY A 363 -2.25 -31.94 25.03
N GLU A 364 -2.14 -33.22 25.34
CA GLU A 364 -2.45 -33.78 26.65
C GLU A 364 -1.43 -33.25 27.68
N ALA A 365 -1.94 -32.90 28.85
CA ALA A 365 -1.14 -32.61 30.03
C ALA A 365 -0.98 -33.90 30.83
N ASP A 366 0.27 -34.24 31.13
CA ASP A 366 0.70 -35.03 32.29
C ASP A 366 1.80 -34.25 33.01
#